data_AF-A0A4U5MK35-F1
#
_entry.id   AF-A0A4U5MK35-F1
#
_cell.length_a   1.000
_cell.length_b   1.000
_cell.length_c   1.000
_cell.angle_alpha   90.00
_cell.angle_beta   90.00
_cell.angle_gamma   90.00
#
_symmetry.space_group_name_H-M   'P 1'
#
loop_
_entity.id
_entity.type
_entity.pdbx_description
1 polymer ?
#
loop_
_entity_poly.entity_id
_entity_poly.type
_entity_poly.pdbx_seq_one_letter_code
_entity_poly.pdbx_strand_id
1 'polypeptide(L)' 'MCYMWFPQKKGFVRKLTDLPNSESSIEADWLLPVGSETKDCESLTFFPYFAVRNEDREKLHMDIACIADNWRPEISEQ' A
#
# COMPACT_ATOMS: atom_id res chain seq x y z
N MET A 1 -3.44 5.27 14.72
CA MET A 1 -3.71 4.60 13.44
C MET A 1 -3.42 5.59 12.32
N CYS A 2 -2.58 5.21 11.37
CA CYS A 2 -2.24 6.02 10.21
C CYS A 2 -2.69 5.30 8.94
N TYR A 3 -3.02 6.08 7.92
CA TYR A 3 -3.53 5.61 6.63
C TYR A 3 -2.59 6.08 5.52
N MET A 4 -2.13 5.16 4.69
CA MET A 4 -1.22 5.46 3.58
C MET A 4 -1.88 5.13 2.23
N TRP A 5 -1.53 5.89 1.20
CA TRP A 5 -1.96 5.69 -0.19
C TRP A 5 -0.74 5.81 -1.13
N PHE A 6 -0.76 5.06 -2.23
CA PHE A 6 0.38 4.95 -3.16
C PHE A 6 -0.05 5.22 -4.60
N PRO A 7 0.53 6.20 -5.33
CA PRO A 7 0.26 6.41 -6.75
C PRO A 7 0.43 5.10 -7.55
N GLN A 8 -0.57 4.74 -8.35
CA GLN A 8 -0.59 3.50 -9.13
C GLN A 8 -0.32 3.79 -10.60
N LYS A 9 0.44 2.91 -11.26
CA LYS A 9 0.50 2.91 -12.73
C LYS A 9 -0.84 2.41 -13.29
N LYS A 10 -1.12 2.76 -14.55
CA LYS A 10 -2.23 2.18 -15.30
C LYS A 10 -1.95 0.70 -15.57
N GLY A 11 -2.93 -0.18 -15.36
CA GLY A 11 -2.81 -1.60 -15.65
C GLY A 11 -3.70 -2.47 -14.79
N PHE A 12 -3.35 -3.75 -14.64
CA PHE A 12 -4.11 -4.71 -13.85
C PHE A 12 -3.40 -5.04 -12.54
N VAL A 13 -4.13 -5.00 -11.43
CA VAL A 13 -3.63 -5.41 -10.11
C VAL A 13 -3.39 -6.91 -10.12
N ARG A 14 -2.15 -7.34 -9.89
CA ARG A 14 -1.79 -8.77 -9.88
C ARG A 14 -1.68 -9.34 -8.48
N LYS A 15 -0.99 -8.63 -7.59
CA LYS A 15 -0.78 -9.06 -6.20
C LYS A 15 -0.25 -7.92 -5.32
N LEU A 16 -0.43 -8.11 -4.01
CA LEU A 16 0.39 -7.44 -3.01
C LEU A 16 1.81 -7.98 -3.09
N THR A 17 2.79 -7.09 -3.10
CA THR A 17 4.18 -7.43 -2.81
C THR A 17 4.36 -7.50 -1.29
N ASP A 18 5.36 -8.27 -0.85
CA ASP A 18 5.65 -8.40 0.56
C ASP A 18 5.93 -7.04 1.19
N LEU A 19 5.36 -6.80 2.37
CA LEU A 19 5.63 -5.61 3.14
C LEU A 19 7.07 -5.68 3.68
N PRO A 20 7.74 -4.52 3.83
CA PRO A 20 9.04 -4.50 4.49
C PRO A 20 8.90 -5.02 5.92
N ASN A 21 9.95 -5.68 6.42
CA ASN A 21 10.01 -6.09 7.82
C ASN A 21 9.82 -4.86 8.72
N SER A 22 8.91 -4.97 9.67
CA SER A 22 8.50 -3.87 10.55
C SER A 22 8.23 -4.41 11.95
N GLU A 23 8.52 -3.59 12.96
CA GLU A 23 8.14 -3.88 14.35
C GLU A 23 6.69 -3.48 14.65
N SER A 24 6.05 -2.72 13.75
CA SER A 24 4.65 -2.35 13.82
C SER A 24 3.74 -3.46 13.29
N SER A 25 2.55 -3.55 13.86
CA SER A 25 1.49 -4.38 13.28
C SER A 25 0.94 -3.67 12.05
N ILE A 26 0.96 -4.35 10.90
CA ILE A 26 0.46 -3.81 9.63
C ILE A 26 -0.66 -4.70 9.11
N GLU A 27 -1.84 -4.11 8.91
CA GLU A 27 -2.95 -4.71 8.17
C GLU A 27 -3.01 -4.04 6.79
N ALA A 28 -3.12 -4.82 5.72
CA ALA A 28 -3.13 -4.33 4.34
C ALA A 28 -4.34 -4.87 3.58
N ASP A 29 -5.16 -3.98 3.04
CA ASP A 29 -6.36 -4.32 2.27
C ASP A 29 -6.38 -3.58 0.94
N TRP A 30 -6.77 -4.25 -0.13
CA TRP A 30 -7.11 -3.54 -1.36
C TRP A 30 -8.58 -3.13 -1.33
N LEU A 31 -8.85 -1.89 -1.74
CA LEU A 31 -10.21 -1.47 -2.07
C LEU A 31 -10.75 -2.15 -3.33
N LEU A 32 -9.87 -2.76 -4.14
CA LEU A 32 -10.23 -3.46 -5.37
C LEU A 32 -9.73 -4.92 -5.38
N PRO A 33 -10.53 -5.86 -5.92
CA PRO A 33 -10.09 -7.23 -6.06
C PRO A 33 -8.94 -7.36 -7.07
N VAL A 34 -8.08 -8.37 -6.87
CA VAL A 34 -7.05 -8.78 -7.85
C VAL A 34 -7.68 -8.98 -9.22
N GLY A 35 -7.03 -8.45 -10.27
CA GLY A 35 -7.54 -8.44 -11.64
C GLY A 35 -8.35 -7.19 -12.00
N SER A 36 -8.56 -6.25 -11.06
CA SER A 36 -9.16 -4.96 -11.39
C SER A 36 -8.22 -4.09 -12.22
N GLU A 37 -8.78 -3.33 -13.16
CA GLU A 37 -8.07 -2.37 -14.01
C GLU A 37 -7.96 -1.01 -13.30
N THR A 38 -6.73 -0.54 -13.09
CA THR A 38 -6.42 0.83 -12.68
C THR A 38 -6.34 1.69 -13.94
N LYS A 39 -7.35 2.55 -14.17
CA LYS A 39 -7.45 3.36 -15.41
C LYS A 39 -6.72 4.70 -15.32
N ASP A 40 -6.76 5.31 -14.14
CA ASP A 40 -6.15 6.61 -13.86
C ASP A 40 -5.33 6.56 -12.57
N CYS A 41 -4.12 7.11 -12.62
CA CYS A 41 -3.22 7.23 -11.46
C CYS A 41 -3.69 8.28 -10.44
N GLU A 42 -4.64 9.13 -10.81
CA GLU A 42 -5.14 10.25 -10.00
C GLU A 42 -6.38 9.90 -9.17
N SER A 43 -7.03 8.77 -9.44
CA SER A 43 -8.27 8.43 -8.75
C SER A 43 -7.99 7.72 -7.42
N LEU A 44 -8.44 8.36 -6.33
CA LEU A 44 -8.39 7.88 -4.95
C LEU A 44 -9.06 6.53 -4.71
N THR A 45 -9.85 6.04 -5.67
CA THR A 45 -10.63 4.80 -5.56
C THR A 45 -9.82 3.52 -5.83
N PHE A 46 -8.58 3.64 -6.33
CA PHE A 46 -7.79 2.49 -6.79
C PHE A 46 -6.66 2.07 -5.83
N PHE A 47 -6.66 2.57 -4.60
CA PHE A 47 -5.49 2.49 -3.71
C PHE A 47 -5.55 1.34 -2.68
N PRO A 48 -4.40 0.70 -2.39
CA PRO A 48 -4.25 -0.19 -1.25
C PRO A 48 -4.26 0.63 0.05
N TYR A 49 -4.94 0.10 1.05
CA TYR A 49 -5.11 0.65 2.37
C TYR A 49 -4.19 -0.07 3.34
N PHE A 50 -3.46 0.69 4.15
CA PHE A 50 -2.61 0.16 5.23
C PHE A 50 -3.03 0.74 6.57
N ALA A 51 -3.32 -0.12 7.54
CA ALA A 51 -3.46 0.26 8.94
C ALA A 51 -2.21 -0.18 9.70
N VAL A 52 -1.39 0.82 10.07
CA VAL A 52 -0.17 0.60 10.87
C VAL A 52 -0.42 0.99 12.33
N ARG A 53 -0.05 0.08 13.26
CA ARG A 53 -0.24 0.25 14.70
C ARG A 53 1.06 -0.05 15.46
N ASN A 54 1.47 0.90 16.30
CA ASN A 54 2.57 0.77 17.25
C ASN A 54 2.29 1.69 18.45
N GLU A 55 2.68 1.28 19.66
CA GLU A 55 2.59 2.10 20.87
C GLU A 55 3.69 3.17 20.91
N ASP A 56 4.85 2.86 20.32
CA ASP A 56 5.94 3.79 20.14
C ASP A 56 5.71 4.64 18.88
N ARG A 57 5.54 5.95 19.09
CA ARG A 57 5.24 6.90 18.01
C ARG A 57 6.42 7.11 17.06
N GLU A 58 7.66 7.05 17.55
CA GLU A 58 8.83 7.22 16.69
C GLU A 58 8.98 6.01 15.76
N LYS A 59 8.84 4.80 16.30
CA LYS A 59 8.82 3.57 15.51
C LYS A 59 7.69 3.55 14.50
N LEU A 60 6.48 3.97 14.91
CA LEU A 60 5.34 4.09 14.01
C LEU A 60 5.67 4.96 12.79
N HIS A 61 6.25 6.14 13.00
CA HIS A 61 6.61 7.05 11.91
C HIS A 61 7.73 6.48 11.03
N MET A 62 8.74 5.84 11.62
CA MET A 62 9.81 5.19 10.87
C MET A 62 9.29 4.07 9.97
N ASP A 63 8.41 3.21 10.50
CA ASP A 63 7.83 2.11 9.74
C ASP A 63 6.92 2.61 8.61
N ILE A 64 6.10 3.64 8.87
CA ILE A 64 5.28 4.32 7.85
C ILE A 64 6.17 4.87 6.73
N ALA A 65 7.26 5.56 7.07
CA ALA A 65 8.19 6.08 6.06
C ALA A 65 8.84 4.95 5.26
N CYS A 66 9.27 3.87 5.92
CA CYS A 66 9.83 2.70 5.28
C CYS A 66 8.87 2.07 4.27
N ILE A 67 7.60 1.89 4.65
CA ILE A 67 6.56 1.35 3.76
C ILE A 67 6.32 2.32 2.59
N ALA A 68 6.20 3.62 2.86
CA ALA A 68 6.01 4.65 1.83
C ALA A 68 7.15 4.66 0.79
N ASP A 69 8.39 4.46 1.22
CA ASP A 69 9.56 4.52 0.35
C ASP A 69 9.79 3.22 -0.43
N ASN A 70 9.51 2.06 0.19
CA ASN A 70 9.95 0.77 -0.34
C ASN A 70 8.82 -0.10 -0.89
N TRP A 71 7.57 0.09 -0.48
CA TRP A 71 6.48 -0.78 -0.90
C TRP A 71 5.83 -0.29 -2.18
N ARG A 72 5.71 -1.18 -3.18
CA ARG A 72 4.98 -0.91 -4.43
C ARG A 72 4.24 -2.18 -4.83
N PRO A 73 2.95 -2.10 -5.20
CA PRO A 73 2.21 -3.27 -5.65
C PRO A 73 2.64 -3.69 -7.06
N GLU A 74 2.36 -4.96 -7.39
CA GLU A 74 2.64 -5.46 -8.74
C GLU A 74 1.46 -5.15 -9.67
N ILE A 75 1.72 -4.27 -10.64
CA ILE A 75 0.78 -3.87 -11.70
C ILE A 75 1.38 -4.26 -13.04
N SER A 76 0.59 -4.92 -13.88
CA SER A 76 1.00 -5.29 -15.24
C SER A 76 0.23 -4.52 -16.29
N GLU A 77 0.89 -4.11 -17.38
CA GLU A 77 0.28 -3.45 -18.55
C GLU A 77 -0.40 -4.41 -19.54
N GLN A 78 -0.71 -5.66 -19.14
CA GLN A 78 -1.36 -6.64 -20.04
C GLN A 78 -2.62 -6.10 -20.70
#